data_AF-A0ABD1BU47-F1
#
_entry.id   AF-A0ABD1BU47-F1
#
_cell.length_a   1.000
_cell.length_b   1.000
_cell.length_c   1.000
_cell.angle_alpha   90.00
_cell.angle_beta   90.00
_cell.angle_gamma   90.00
#
_symmetry.space_group_name_H-M   'P 1'
#
loop_
_entity.id
_entity.type
_entity.pdbx_description
1 polymer ?
#
loop_
_entity_poly.entity_id
_entity_poly.type
_entity_poly.pdbx_seq_one_letter_code
_entity_poly.pdbx_strand_id
1 'polypeptide(L)'
;MDTQRKSKHPKTNATIVASSSEEVSSLEWEEIAMTQEEDDLICRMYKLVGERWDLIAGRIPGRTAEEIERFWVIKNHRRSQLR
;
A
#
# COMPACT_ATOMS: atom_id res chain seq x y z
N MET A 1 35.23 4.96 -28.62
CA MET A 1 34.72 3.63 -29.01
C MET A 1 33.51 3.39 -28.14
N ASP A 2 32.34 3.57 -28.73
CA ASP A 2 31.02 3.51 -28.10
C ASP A 2 30.72 2.16 -27.44
N THR A 3 29.95 2.16 -26.35
CA THR A 3 28.62 1.52 -26.37
C THR A 3 27.80 1.85 -25.13
N GLN A 4 26.66 2.44 -25.42
CA GLN A 4 25.49 2.74 -24.62
C GLN A 4 24.88 1.51 -23.93
N ARG A 5 24.52 1.60 -22.65
CA ARG A 5 23.33 0.91 -22.11
C ARG A 5 22.55 1.81 -21.17
N LYS A 6 21.38 2.20 -21.67
CA LYS A 6 20.31 2.95 -21.04
C LYS A 6 19.53 1.98 -20.14
N SER A 7 19.39 2.27 -18.85
CA SER A 7 18.28 1.73 -18.06
C SER A 7 17.57 2.88 -17.36
N LYS A 8 16.28 2.98 -17.66
CA LYS A 8 15.37 4.04 -17.22
C LYS A 8 14.77 3.57 -15.89
N HIS A 9 15.16 4.18 -14.79
CA HIS A 9 14.37 4.09 -13.57
C HIS A 9 13.14 5.00 -13.74
N PRO A 10 11.91 4.49 -13.61
CA PRO A 10 10.75 5.37 -13.51
C PRO A 10 10.86 6.14 -12.20
N LYS A 11 10.76 7.45 -12.32
CA LYS A 11 10.65 8.42 -11.22
C LYS A 11 9.34 8.15 -10.50
N THR A 12 9.39 7.72 -9.25
CA THR A 12 8.30 7.90 -8.30
C THR A 12 8.85 8.69 -7.13
N ASN A 13 8.45 9.96 -7.09
CA ASN A 13 8.87 10.93 -6.10
C ASN A 13 8.03 10.72 -4.83
N ALA A 14 8.68 10.53 -3.69
CA ALA A 14 8.37 11.21 -2.43
C ALA A 14 9.18 10.58 -1.29
N THR A 15 10.33 11.18 -1.02
CA THR A 15 11.07 11.08 0.23
C THR A 15 10.18 11.53 1.40
N ILE A 16 9.98 10.68 2.41
CA ILE A 16 10.13 11.08 3.82
C ILE A 16 10.83 9.92 4.52
N VAL A 17 12.14 10.10 4.74
CA VAL A 17 12.91 9.35 5.73
C VAL A 17 12.68 10.01 7.08
N ALA A 18 12.18 9.25 8.05
CA ALA A 18 12.39 9.54 9.46
C ALA A 18 12.99 8.28 10.06
N SER A 19 14.32 8.30 10.18
CA SER A 19 15.11 7.33 10.93
C SER A 19 14.75 7.43 12.41
N SER A 20 14.36 6.31 13.03
CA SER A 20 14.46 6.08 14.47
C SER A 20 14.69 4.58 14.71
N SER A 21 15.79 4.27 15.40
CA SER A 21 16.39 2.95 15.58
C SER A 21 15.51 1.90 16.26
N GLU A 22 15.63 0.68 15.72
CA GLU A 22 15.71 -0.61 16.39
C GLU A 22 14.90 -0.79 17.68
N GLU A 23 13.67 -1.31 17.52
CA GLU A 23 13.26 -2.61 18.09
C GLU A 23 12.24 -3.24 17.12
N VAL A 24 12.63 -4.32 16.45
CA VAL A 24 11.75 -5.09 15.55
C VAL A 24 10.77 -5.87 16.42
N SER A 25 9.65 -5.23 16.77
CA SER A 25 8.53 -5.87 17.46
C SER A 25 7.63 -6.54 16.41
N SER A 26 7.89 -7.83 16.13
CA SER A 26 7.06 -8.88 15.51
C SER A 26 6.00 -8.56 14.43
N LEU A 27 6.02 -7.41 13.79
CA LEU A 27 5.12 -7.07 12.69
C LEU A 27 5.92 -6.46 11.56
N GLU A 28 6.89 -7.22 11.07
CA GLU A 28 7.37 -7.09 9.69
C GLU A 28 6.30 -7.65 8.75
N TRP A 29 5.10 -7.08 8.83
CA TRP A 29 4.18 -7.16 7.72
C TRP A 29 4.70 -6.11 6.76
N GLU A 30 5.37 -6.57 5.71
CA GLU A 30 5.74 -5.78 4.54
C GLU A 30 4.66 -4.71 4.30
N GLU A 31 5.00 -3.44 4.57
CA GLU A 31 4.05 -2.34 4.48
C GLU A 31 3.53 -2.31 3.05
N ILE A 32 2.27 -2.71 2.88
CA ILE A 32 1.58 -2.54 1.61
C ILE A 32 1.40 -1.05 1.42
N ALA A 33 2.34 -0.46 0.69
CA ALA A 33 2.33 0.96 0.36
C ALA A 33 1.23 1.22 -0.66
N MET A 34 0.10 1.77 -0.20
CA MET A 34 -0.95 2.32 -1.06
C MET A 34 -0.80 3.83 -1.16
N THR A 35 -1.05 4.36 -2.35
CA THR A 35 -1.19 5.80 -2.56
C THR A 35 -2.45 6.32 -1.89
N GLN A 36 -2.49 7.62 -1.61
CA GLN A 36 -3.66 8.24 -1.00
C GLN A 36 -4.92 8.12 -1.89
N GLU A 37 -4.73 8.15 -3.21
CA GLU A 37 -5.80 7.96 -4.19
C GLU A 37 -6.40 6.54 -4.13
N GLU A 38 -5.53 5.53 -4.02
CA GLU A 38 -5.93 4.13 -3.82
C GLU A 38 -6.63 3.97 -2.47
N ASP A 39 -6.10 4.53 -1.39
CA ASP A 39 -6.72 4.46 -0.06
C ASP A 39 -8.12 5.10 -0.04
N ASP A 40 -8.27 6.30 -0.61
CA ASP A 40 -9.56 6.98 -0.71
C ASP A 40 -10.57 6.19 -1.56
N LEU A 41 -10.09 5.50 -2.61
CA LEU A 41 -10.93 4.64 -3.43
C LEU A 41 -11.35 3.38 -2.66
N ILE A 42 -10.41 2.71 -1.98
CA ILE A 42 -10.69 1.54 -1.13
C ILE A 42 -11.68 1.92 -0.03
N CYS A 43 -11.46 3.03 0.69
CA CYS A 43 -12.37 3.50 1.73
C CYS A 43 -13.77 3.81 1.19
N ARG A 44 -13.90 4.47 0.03
CA ARG A 44 -15.20 4.76 -0.57
C ARG A 44 -15.90 3.49 -1.05
N MET A 45 -15.19 2.58 -1.71
CA MET A 45 -15.76 1.34 -2.19
C MET A 45 -16.15 0.42 -1.02
N TYR A 46 -15.31 0.28 0.00
CA TYR A 46 -15.61 -0.50 1.19
C TYR A 46 -16.89 0.01 1.89
N LYS A 47 -17.10 1.33 1.97
CA LYS A 47 -18.35 1.91 2.49
C LYS A 47 -19.59 1.57 1.65
N LEU A 48 -19.42 1.28 0.36
CA LEU A 48 -20.51 0.98 -0.57
C LEU A 48 -20.80 -0.52 -0.69
N VAL A 49 -19.76 -1.35 -0.81
CA VAL A 49 -19.88 -2.79 -1.11
C VAL A 49 -19.42 -3.70 0.03
N GLY A 50 -18.75 -3.17 1.05
CA GLY A 50 -18.16 -3.92 2.16
C GLY A 50 -16.85 -4.62 1.77
N GLU A 51 -16.65 -5.82 2.31
CA GLU A 51 -15.46 -6.69 2.14
C GLU A 51 -15.38 -7.37 0.75
N ARG A 52 -16.02 -6.80 -0.27
CA ARG A 52 -16.00 -7.37 -1.63
C ARG A 52 -14.74 -6.96 -2.38
N TRP A 53 -13.59 -7.47 -1.92
CA TRP A 53 -12.26 -7.05 -2.40
C TRP A 53 -12.07 -7.21 -3.91
N ASP A 54 -12.60 -8.28 -4.52
CA ASP A 54 -12.53 -8.49 -5.98
C ASP A 54 -13.16 -7.32 -6.77
N LEU A 55 -14.28 -6.77 -6.28
CA LEU A 55 -14.94 -5.64 -6.92
C LEU A 55 -14.15 -4.34 -6.75
N ILE A 56 -13.45 -4.20 -5.62
CA ILE A 56 -12.60 -3.03 -5.34
C ILE A 56 -11.33 -3.10 -6.18
N ALA A 57 -10.68 -4.27 -6.24
CA ALA A 57 -9.50 -4.54 -7.07
C ALA A 57 -9.77 -4.30 -8.55
N GLY A 58 -10.97 -4.67 -9.04
CA GLY A 58 -11.39 -4.38 -10.41
C GLY A 58 -11.41 -2.88 -10.77
N ARG A 59 -11.34 -1.97 -9.79
CA ARG A 59 -11.25 -0.51 -10.00
C ARG A 59 -9.85 0.05 -9.81
N ILE A 60 -8.91 -0.75 -9.29
CA ILE A 60 -7.53 -0.32 -9.02
C ILE A 60 -6.58 -1.11 -9.92
N PRO A 61 -6.23 -0.56 -11.10
CA PRO A 61 -5.40 -1.28 -12.05
C PRO A 61 -4.02 -1.55 -11.44
N GLY A 62 -3.58 -2.81 -11.48
CA GLY A 62 -2.29 -3.22 -10.93
C GLY A 62 -2.29 -3.56 -9.44
N ARG A 63 -3.47 -3.58 -8.79
CA ARG A 63 -3.64 -4.11 -7.43
C ARG A 63 -4.51 -5.34 -7.43
N THR A 64 -4.20 -6.28 -6.55
CA THR A 64 -5.01 -7.49 -6.38
C THR A 64 -5.93 -7.37 -5.17
N ALA A 65 -6.96 -8.22 -5.12
CA ALA A 65 -7.90 -8.25 -4.00
C ALA A 65 -7.19 -8.57 -2.67
N GLU A 66 -6.20 -9.47 -2.72
CA GLU A 66 -5.42 -9.88 -1.55
C GLU A 66 -4.57 -8.72 -0.98
N GLU A 67 -3.98 -7.90 -1.84
CA GLU A 67 -3.22 -6.72 -1.42
C GLU A 67 -4.11 -5.69 -0.72
N ILE A 68 -5.31 -5.46 -1.26
CA ILE A 68 -6.28 -4.51 -0.71
C ILE A 68 -6.81 -5.01 0.65
N GLU A 69 -7.13 -6.30 0.74
CA GLU A 69 -7.56 -6.93 2.00
C GLU A 69 -6.48 -6.77 3.07
N ARG A 70 -5.23 -7.12 2.74
CA ARG A 70 -4.11 -7.03 3.68
C ARG A 70 -3.80 -5.59 4.09
N PHE A 71 -3.88 -4.63 3.16
CA PHE A 71 -3.79 -3.20 3.48
C PHE A 71 -4.87 -2.78 4.49
N TRP A 72 -6.12 -3.21 4.28
CA TRP A 72 -7.23 -2.89 5.17
C TRP A 72 -7.05 -3.46 6.58
N VAL A 73 -6.65 -4.74 6.68
CA VAL A 73 -6.39 -5.41 7.96
C VAL A 73 -5.27 -4.70 8.73
N ILE A 74 -4.16 -4.36 8.06
CA ILE A 74 -3.05 -3.62 8.69
C ILE A 74 -3.52 -2.23 9.15
N LYS A 75 -4.25 -1.51 8.29
CA LYS A 75 -4.81 -0.19 8.59
C LYS A 75 -5.75 -0.22 9.79
N ASN A 76 -6.59 -1.25 9.91
CA ASN A 76 -7.55 -1.38 11.01
C ASN A 76 -6.91 -1.96 12.30
N HIS A 77 -5.88 -2.80 12.17
CA HIS A 77 -5.10 -3.30 13.30
C HIS A 77 -4.39 -2.14 14.02
N ARG A 78 -3.75 -1.23 13.27
CA ARG A 78 -3.14 -0.01 13.83
C ARG A 78 -4.14 0.87 14.59
N ARG A 79 -5.40 0.90 14.17
CA ARG A 79 -6.47 1.65 14.87
C ARG A 79 -6.96 0.94 16.13
N SER A 80 -6.79 -0.38 16.21
CA SER A 80 -7.26 -1.20 17.34
C SER A 80 -6.30 -1.21 18.53
N GLN A 81 -5.04 -0.82 18.33
CA GLN A 81 -4.01 -0.69 19.39
C GLN A 81 -4.14 0.59 20.24
N LEU A 82 -5.16 1.42 20.00
CA LEU A 82 -5.36 2.71 20.70
C LEU A 82 -6.50 2.67 21.73
N ARG A 83 -6.79 1.51 22.32
CA ARG A 83 -7.91 1.32 23.25
C ARG A 83 -7.46 0.83 24.62
#